data_AF-A0A1L6JDG0-F1
#
_entry.id   AF-A0A1L6JDG0-F1
#
_cell.length_a   1.000
_cell.length_b   1.000
_cell.length_c   1.000
_cell.angle_alpha   90.00
_cell.angle_beta   90.00
_cell.angle_gamma   90.00
#
_symmetry.space_group_name_H-M   'P 1'
#
loop_
_entity.id
_entity.type
_entity.pdbx_description
1 polymer ?
#
loop_
_entity_poly.entity_id
_entity_poly.type
_entity_poly.pdbx_seq_one_letter_code
_entity_poly.pdbx_strand_id
1 'polypeptide(L)'
;MANKMRATIFLEPGRLVLGEKPVPEVGLLDALMRITTTTICGTDIHILKGEYPVAPGLTIGHEPVGMIEKLGSAVQGYREGQRVIAGAITPSGWSNASLDGCHAQCGAGTAHGWKAIGG
;
A
#
# COMPACT_ATOMS: atom_id res chain seq x y z
N MET A 1 -23.26 -9.27 -2.34
CA MET A 1 -22.76 -7.89 -2.53
C MET A 1 -21.34 -7.85 -1.97
N ALA A 2 -20.37 -7.27 -2.68
CA ALA A 2 -19.02 -7.14 -2.15
C ALA A 2 -19.06 -6.28 -0.87
N ASN A 3 -18.38 -6.74 0.19
CA ASN A 3 -18.29 -5.97 1.42
C ASN A 3 -17.52 -4.67 1.12
N LYS A 4 -17.97 -3.53 1.64
CA LYS A 4 -17.37 -2.21 1.35
C LYS A 4 -16.60 -1.68 2.56
N MET A 5 -15.64 -0.80 2.29
CA MET A 5 -14.86 -0.07 3.27
C MET A 5 -14.76 1.41 2.90
N ARG A 6 -14.54 2.27 3.91
CA ARG A 6 -14.23 3.69 3.68
C ARG A 6 -12.77 3.87 3.29
N ALA A 7 -12.50 4.78 2.36
CA ALA A 7 -11.15 5.08 1.88
C ALA A 7 -11.03 6.55 1.47
N THR A 8 -9.85 7.13 1.65
CA THR A 8 -9.49 8.43 1.06
C THR A 8 -9.08 8.20 -0.40
N ILE A 9 -9.80 8.80 -1.34
CA ILE A 9 -9.68 8.56 -2.78
C ILE A 9 -9.21 9.84 -3.46
N PHE A 10 -8.15 9.74 -4.25
CA PHE A 10 -7.70 10.83 -5.13
C PHE A 10 -8.57 10.91 -6.37
N LEU A 11 -9.09 12.10 -6.69
CA LEU A 11 -9.85 12.33 -7.93
C LEU A 11 -9.02 13.12 -8.94
N GLU A 12 -8.47 14.24 -8.50
CA GLU A 12 -7.70 15.18 -9.30
C GLU A 12 -6.89 16.11 -8.35
N PRO A 13 -5.88 16.85 -8.85
CA PRO A 13 -5.17 17.84 -8.04
C PRO A 13 -6.15 18.80 -7.35
N GLY A 14 -5.95 18.99 -6.04
CA GLY A 14 -6.80 19.78 -5.15
C GLY A 14 -8.00 19.02 -4.57
N ARG A 15 -8.21 17.75 -4.93
CA ARG A 15 -9.44 17.02 -4.56
C ARG A 15 -9.20 15.56 -4.15
N LEU A 16 -9.27 15.33 -2.84
CA LEU A 16 -9.44 14.02 -2.22
C LEU A 16 -10.87 13.90 -1.66
N VAL A 17 -11.43 12.70 -1.67
CA VAL A 17 -12.75 12.42 -1.07
C VAL A 17 -12.69 11.22 -0.13
N LEU A 18 -13.45 11.26 0.95
CA LEU A 18 -13.75 10.05 1.73
C LEU A 18 -14.92 9.33 1.05
N GLY A 19 -14.64 8.20 0.41
CA GLY A 19 -15.62 7.40 -0.32
C GLY A 19 -15.68 5.95 0.14
N GLU A 20 -16.49 5.14 -0.53
CA GLU A 20 -16.52 3.69 -0.33
C GLU A 20 -15.79 2.96 -1.47
N LYS A 21 -15.02 1.92 -1.12
CA LYS A 21 -14.41 0.96 -2.07
C LYS A 21 -14.74 -0.47 -1.63
N PRO A 22 -14.78 -1.45 -2.53
CA PRO A 22 -14.84 -2.85 -2.11
C PRO A 22 -13.64 -3.19 -1.23
N VAL A 23 -13.85 -4.03 -0.23
CA VAL A 23 -12.75 -4.67 0.51
C VAL A 23 -11.95 -5.49 -0.50
N PRO A 24 -10.60 -5.38 -0.53
CA PRO A 24 -9.79 -6.14 -1.47
C PRO A 24 -9.91 -7.65 -1.27
N GLU A 25 -9.92 -8.39 -2.37
CA GLU A 25 -9.75 -9.84 -2.35
C GLU A 25 -8.30 -10.19 -1.97
N VAL A 26 -8.10 -11.35 -1.34
CA VAL A 26 -6.79 -11.79 -0.86
C VAL A 26 -6.23 -12.86 -1.80
N GLY A 27 -5.14 -12.55 -2.50
CA GLY A 27 -4.39 -13.51 -3.30
C GLY A 27 -3.57 -14.47 -2.45
N LEU A 28 -2.88 -15.42 -3.10
CA LEU A 28 -2.13 -16.49 -2.41
C LEU A 28 -1.04 -15.96 -1.47
N LEU A 29 -0.38 -14.85 -1.84
CA LEU A 29 0.76 -14.25 -1.13
C LEU A 29 0.39 -12.95 -0.41
N ASP A 30 -0.89 -12.56 -0.41
CA ASP A 30 -1.34 -11.29 0.13
C ASP A 30 -1.74 -11.41 1.61
N ALA A 31 -1.75 -10.29 2.31
CA ALA A 31 -2.36 -10.14 3.62
C ALA A 31 -3.37 -9.00 3.59
N LEU A 32 -4.62 -9.26 4.00
CA LEU A 32 -5.60 -8.21 4.23
C LEU A 32 -5.40 -7.66 5.64
N MET A 33 -5.05 -6.38 5.73
CA MET A 33 -4.91 -5.68 6.99
C MET A 33 -6.12 -4.79 7.26
N ARG A 34 -6.75 -4.97 8.42
CA ARG A 34 -7.71 -3.99 8.94
C ARG A 34 -6.93 -2.88 9.63
N ILE A 35 -6.90 -1.72 8.99
CA ILE A 35 -6.20 -0.52 9.49
C ILE A 35 -6.88 -0.04 10.77
N THR A 36 -6.11 0.14 11.84
CA THR A 36 -6.57 0.76 13.09
C THR A 36 -6.15 2.21 13.19
N THR A 37 -5.00 2.55 12.62
CA THR A 37 -4.43 3.90 12.64
C THR A 37 -3.54 4.10 11.42
N THR A 38 -3.57 5.30 10.84
CA THR A 38 -2.64 5.77 9.82
C THR A 38 -2.39 7.25 10.08
N THR A 39 -1.28 7.77 9.60
CA THR A 39 -0.94 9.21 9.65
C THR A 39 -1.05 9.83 8.26
N ILE A 40 -0.89 11.17 8.23
CA ILE A 40 -0.81 11.96 7.00
C ILE A 40 0.66 12.34 6.83
N CYS A 41 1.25 11.93 5.72
CA CYS A 41 2.61 12.26 5.38
C CYS A 41 2.67 13.53 4.51
N GLY A 42 3.83 14.18 4.44
CA GLY A 42 4.06 15.27 3.48
C GLY A 42 3.81 14.84 2.03
N THR A 43 4.10 13.58 1.68
CA THR A 43 3.82 13.01 0.35
C THR A 43 2.34 13.04 0.01
N ASP A 44 1.44 12.79 0.97
CA ASP A 44 -0.01 12.87 0.73
C ASP A 44 -0.43 14.29 0.35
N ILE A 45 0.23 15.30 0.93
CA ILE A 45 0.02 16.71 0.60
C ILE A 45 0.58 17.04 -0.79
N HIS A 46 1.75 16.50 -1.15
CA HIS A 46 2.30 16.65 -2.51
C HIS A 46 1.40 15.99 -3.57
N ILE A 47 0.79 14.84 -3.27
CA ILE A 47 -0.23 14.20 -4.10
C ILE A 47 -1.46 15.10 -4.23
N LEU A 48 -1.99 15.61 -3.11
CA LEU A 48 -3.13 16.53 -3.12
C LEU A 48 -2.85 17.75 -3.99
N LYS A 49 -1.63 18.30 -3.98
CA LYS A 49 -1.26 19.45 -4.82
C LYS A 49 -0.99 19.10 -6.29
N GLY A 50 -0.93 17.82 -6.64
CA GLY A 50 -0.55 17.35 -7.98
C GLY A 50 0.96 17.44 -8.27
N GLU A 51 1.78 17.67 -7.25
CA GLU A 51 3.25 17.71 -7.35
C GLU A 51 3.84 16.30 -7.42
N TYR A 52 3.10 15.32 -6.90
CA TYR A 52 3.41 13.90 -7.01
C TYR A 52 2.31 13.20 -7.83
N PRO A 53 2.57 12.85 -9.10
CA PRO A 53 1.52 12.35 -9.99
C PRO A 53 1.08 10.93 -9.60
N VAL A 54 -0.23 10.76 -9.40
CA VAL A 54 -0.89 9.47 -9.16
C VAL A 54 -2.13 9.35 -10.04
N ALA A 55 -2.62 8.12 -10.21
CA ALA A 55 -3.82 7.88 -11.00
C ALA A 55 -5.09 8.33 -10.25
N PRO A 56 -6.07 8.94 -10.94
CA PRO A 56 -7.43 9.09 -10.41
C PRO A 56 -8.00 7.76 -9.92
N GLY A 57 -8.68 7.78 -8.78
CA GLY A 57 -9.24 6.61 -8.11
C GLY A 57 -8.31 5.90 -7.14
N LEU A 58 -7.04 6.31 -7.03
CA LEU A 58 -6.08 5.74 -6.09
C LEU A 58 -6.54 5.95 -4.63
N THR A 59 -6.36 4.94 -3.79
CA THR A 59 -6.52 5.06 -2.33
C THR A 59 -5.24 5.67 -1.76
N ILE A 60 -5.35 6.77 -1.01
CA ILE A 60 -4.19 7.50 -0.48
C ILE A 60 -3.85 7.06 0.95
N GLY A 61 -2.56 6.87 1.22
CA GLY A 61 -1.97 6.68 2.56
C GLY A 61 -1.00 5.50 2.62
N HIS A 62 0.19 5.74 3.19
CA HIS A 62 1.30 4.79 3.22
C HIS A 62 1.97 4.66 4.60
N GLU A 63 1.32 5.13 5.66
CA GLU A 63 1.79 5.00 7.04
C GLU A 63 0.83 4.17 7.94
N PRO A 64 0.23 3.04 7.48
CA PRO A 64 -0.77 2.34 8.27
C PRO A 64 -0.17 1.33 9.26
N VAL A 65 -0.82 1.24 10.41
CA VAL A 65 -0.73 0.11 11.33
C VAL A 65 -2.11 -0.53 11.52
N GLY A 66 -2.13 -1.83 11.78
CA GLY A 66 -3.38 -2.55 11.91
C GLY A 66 -3.21 -3.99 12.36
N MET A 67 -4.27 -4.76 12.12
CA MET A 67 -4.32 -6.18 12.43
C MET A 67 -4.53 -6.97 11.14
N ILE A 68 -3.87 -8.12 11.02
CA ILE A 68 -4.11 -9.04 9.91
C ILE A 68 -5.53 -9.61 10.07
N GLU A 69 -6.40 -9.29 9.11
CA GLU A 69 -7.78 -9.78 9.06
C GLU A 69 -7.86 -11.13 8.34
N LYS A 70 -7.06 -11.29 7.27
CA LYS A 70 -7.02 -12.53 6.47
C LYS A 70 -5.66 -12.71 5.80
N LEU A 71 -5.20 -13.95 5.71
CA LEU A 71 -3.98 -14.32 4.98
C LEU A 71 -4.28 -15.12 3.71
N GLY A 72 -3.45 -14.89 2.70
CA GLY A 72 -3.32 -15.81 1.57
C GLY A 72 -2.76 -17.15 2.01
N SER A 73 -3.18 -18.22 1.36
CA SER A 73 -2.83 -19.60 1.76
C SER A 73 -1.35 -19.95 1.62
N ALA A 74 -0.56 -19.16 0.87
CA ALA A 74 0.87 -19.34 0.73
C ALA A 74 1.71 -18.41 1.63
N VAL A 75 1.07 -17.57 2.45
CA VAL A 75 1.79 -16.71 3.41
C VAL A 75 2.26 -17.54 4.60
N GLN A 76 3.54 -17.39 4.95
CA GLN A 76 4.17 -18.06 6.10
C GLN A 76 4.73 -17.01 7.08
N GLY A 77 4.91 -17.40 8.34
CA GLY A 77 5.51 -16.56 9.38
C GLY A 77 4.57 -15.53 10.04
N TYR A 78 3.38 -15.31 9.47
CA TYR A 78 2.34 -14.44 10.02
C TYR A 78 1.11 -15.22 10.48
N ARG A 79 0.27 -14.59 11.30
CA ARG A 79 -1.00 -15.16 11.78
C ARG A 79 -2.13 -14.13 11.68
N GLU A 80 -3.33 -14.58 11.37
CA GLU A 80 -4.53 -13.74 11.49
C GLU A 80 -4.70 -13.27 12.94
N GLY A 81 -5.13 -12.02 13.12
CA GLY A 81 -5.16 -11.33 14.42
C GLY A 81 -3.81 -10.78 14.88
N GLN A 82 -2.73 -10.93 14.13
CA GLN A 82 -1.43 -10.33 14.47
C GLN A 82 -1.42 -8.82 14.19
N ARG A 83 -0.83 -8.03 15.09
CA ARG A 83 -0.58 -6.61 14.87
C ARG A 83 0.61 -6.41 13.94
N VAL A 84 0.43 -5.61 12.90
CA VAL A 84 1.45 -5.36 11.87
C VAL A 84 1.47 -3.89 11.44
N ILE A 85 2.56 -3.52 10.76
CA ILE A 85 2.74 -2.26 10.03
C ILE A 85 2.98 -2.61 8.55
N ALA A 86 2.43 -1.81 7.63
CA ALA A 86 2.83 -1.89 6.23
C ALA A 86 3.68 -0.67 5.89
N GLY A 87 4.90 -0.89 5.42
CA GLY A 87 5.79 0.18 5.00
C GLY A 87 5.38 0.74 3.63
N ALA A 88 5.66 2.02 3.40
CA ALA A 88 5.48 2.67 2.10
C ALA A 88 6.29 2.01 0.97
N ILE A 89 7.37 1.31 1.31
CA ILE A 89 8.16 0.49 0.40
C ILE A 89 7.96 -0.98 0.78
N THR A 90 7.49 -1.78 -0.17
CA THR A 90 7.26 -3.23 -0.04
C THR A 90 8.27 -3.98 -0.90
N PRO A 91 9.52 -4.17 -0.43
CA PRO A 91 10.56 -4.81 -1.21
C PRO A 91 10.20 -6.27 -1.49
N SER A 92 10.50 -6.73 -2.70
CA SER A 92 10.21 -8.10 -3.12
C SER A 92 11.14 -9.14 -2.47
N GLY A 93 12.30 -8.70 -1.96
CA GLY A 93 13.30 -9.56 -1.33
C GLY A 93 14.20 -10.32 -2.32
N TRP A 94 13.97 -10.20 -3.63
CA TRP A 94 14.69 -10.99 -4.65
C TRP A 94 15.37 -10.18 -5.76
N SER A 95 15.12 -8.87 -5.86
CA SER A 95 15.84 -8.00 -6.81
C SER A 95 17.31 -7.80 -6.38
N ASN A 96 18.21 -7.46 -7.32
CA ASN A 96 19.62 -7.16 -6.98
C ASN A 96 19.74 -6.16 -5.84
N ALA A 97 18.98 -5.05 -5.93
CA ALA A 97 18.92 -4.07 -4.86
C ALA A 97 18.50 -4.67 -3.51
N SER A 98 17.55 -5.61 -3.48
CA SER A 98 17.18 -6.28 -2.23
C SER A 98 18.28 -7.21 -1.71
N LEU A 99 18.93 -7.97 -2.59
CA LEU A 99 19.99 -8.91 -2.23
C LEU A 99 21.28 -8.19 -1.77
N ASP A 100 21.51 -6.98 -2.28
CA ASP A 100 22.60 -6.09 -1.86
C ASP A 100 22.27 -5.27 -0.59
N GLY A 101 21.14 -5.51 0.06
CA GLY A 101 20.70 -4.80 1.28
C GLY A 101 20.07 -3.42 1.04
N CYS A 102 19.93 -3.01 -0.23
CA CYS A 102 19.34 -1.74 -0.66
C CYS A 102 17.81 -1.86 -0.90
N HIS A 103 17.05 -2.37 0.07
CA HIS A 103 15.60 -2.64 -0.07
C HIS A 103 14.76 -1.43 -0.51
N ALA A 104 15.17 -0.22 -0.14
CA ALA A 104 14.50 1.02 -0.56
C ALA A 104 14.52 1.23 -2.09
N GLN A 105 15.44 0.57 -2.80
CA GLN A 105 15.59 0.67 -4.26
C GLN A 105 14.99 -0.55 -5.00
N CYS A 106 14.22 -1.39 -4.30
CA CYS A 106 13.63 -2.58 -4.90
C CYS A 106 12.54 -2.22 -5.93
N GLY A 107 12.73 -2.61 -7.20
CA GLY A 107 11.69 -2.58 -8.23
C GLY A 107 11.39 -3.98 -8.74
N ALA A 108 10.22 -4.54 -8.41
CA ALA A 108 9.82 -5.83 -8.96
C ALA A 108 9.55 -5.67 -10.47
N GLY A 109 10.34 -6.34 -11.31
CA GLY A 109 10.06 -6.46 -12.75
C GLY A 109 10.67 -5.42 -13.69
N THR A 110 11.64 -4.61 -13.27
CA THR A 110 12.41 -3.73 -14.18
C THR A 110 13.89 -4.12 -14.22
N ALA A 111 14.47 -4.18 -15.42
CA ALA A 111 15.90 -4.48 -15.62
C ALA A 111 16.83 -3.40 -15.02
N HIS A 112 16.31 -2.21 -14.71
CA HIS A 112 17.07 -1.04 -14.24
C HIS A 112 16.57 -0.45 -12.91
N GLY A 113 15.85 -1.21 -12.09
CA GLY A 113 15.42 -0.74 -10.76
C GLY A 113 14.17 0.15 -10.77
N TRP A 114 13.79 0.57 -9.57
CA TRP A 114 12.47 1.06 -9.14
C TRP A 114 11.82 2.15 -10.01
N LYS A 115 10.51 2.00 -10.27
CA LYS A 115 9.62 3.11 -10.63
C LYS A 115 8.69 3.36 -9.44
N ALA A 116 8.66 4.61 -8.99
CA ALA A 116 7.75 5.03 -7.95
C ALA A 116 6.29 4.74 -8.34
N ILE A 117 5.68 3.79 -7.66
CA ILE A 117 4.23 3.66 -7.60
C ILE A 117 3.86 4.31 -6.28
N GLY A 118 3.94 5.64 -6.22
CA GLY A 118 3.66 6.34 -4.97
C GLY A 118 2.18 6.25 -4.59
N GLY A 119 1.92 6.43 -3.29
CA GLY A 119 0.60 6.42 -2.69
C GLY A 119 0.44 5.30 -1.68
#